data_AF-A0AAW6B5F3-F1
#
_entry.id   AF-A0AAW6B5F3-F1
#
_cell.length_a   1.000
_cell.length_b   1.000
_cell.length_c   1.000
_cell.angle_alpha   90.00
_cell.angle_beta   90.00
_cell.angle_gamma   90.00
#
_symmetry.space_group_name_H-M   'P 1'
#
loop_
_entity.id
_entity.type
_entity.pdbx_description
1 polymer ?
#
loop_
_entity_poly.entity_id
_entity_poly.type
_entity_poly.pdbx_seq_one_letter_code
_entity_poly.pdbx_strand_id
1 'polypeptide(L)' 'MFNKVENIKDEIILMTLSEIVPKDHFLRKVDKAIDFKFIYDLTEEYYSHTSGRNCLDPVVLFKLV' A
#
# COMPACT_ATOMS: atom_id res chain seq x y z
N MET A 1 10.28 -7.68 42.18
CA MET A 1 10.24 -8.48 40.93
C MET A 1 8.98 -8.10 40.20
N PHE A 2 9.09 -7.50 39.02
CA PHE A 2 7.93 -7.21 38.18
C PHE A 2 7.47 -8.53 37.55
N ASN A 3 6.28 -8.98 37.92
CA ASN A 3 5.65 -10.13 37.25
C ASN A 3 5.32 -9.71 35.82
N LYS A 4 6.07 -10.23 34.84
CA LYS A 4 5.71 -10.12 33.44
C LYS A 4 4.45 -10.96 33.24
N VAL A 5 3.30 -10.31 33.09
CA VAL A 5 2.08 -10.98 32.63
C VAL A 5 2.31 -11.29 31.15
N GLU A 6 2.57 -12.55 30.82
CA GLU A 6 2.68 -12.95 29.43
C GLU A 6 1.30 -12.84 28.79
N ASN A 7 1.18 -11.98 27.79
CA ASN A 7 -0.06 -11.84 27.03
C ASN A 7 -0.11 -13.04 26.09
N ILE A 8 -1.16 -13.86 26.18
CA ILE A 8 -1.30 -15.14 25.47
C ILE A 8 -1.37 -14.96 23.93
N LYS A 9 -1.25 -13.71 23.44
CA LYS A 9 -1.38 -13.30 22.05
C LYS A 9 -0.10 -12.73 21.44
N ASP A 10 1.04 -12.83 22.12
CA ASP A 10 2.33 -12.39 21.57
C ASP A 10 2.85 -13.42 20.54
N GLU A 11 2.25 -13.41 19.34
CA GLU A 11 2.66 -14.25 18.21
C GLU A 11 3.44 -13.45 17.16
N ILE A 12 4.55 -14.01 16.68
CA ILE A 12 5.32 -13.44 15.58
C ILE A 12 4.64 -13.85 14.26
N ILE A 13 4.13 -12.87 13.52
CA ILE A 13 3.56 -13.09 12.18
C ILE A 13 4.67 -12.88 11.13
N LEU A 14 5.21 -13.98 10.60
CA LEU A 14 6.17 -13.97 9.48
C LEU A 14 5.42 -14.11 8.15
N MET A 15 4.59 -13.11 7.82
CA MET A 15 3.86 -13.04 6.55
C MET A 15 3.95 -11.64 5.97
N THR A 16 3.89 -11.55 4.65
CA THR A 16 3.76 -10.27 3.94
C THR A 16 2.33 -9.74 4.03
N LEU A 17 2.16 -8.42 3.91
CA LEU A 17 0.83 -7.80 3.88
C LEU A 17 -0.07 -8.42 2.79
N SER A 18 0.53 -8.74 1.64
CA SER A 18 -0.13 -9.40 0.51
C SER A 18 -0.64 -10.82 0.81
N GLU A 19 -0.08 -11.51 1.80
CA GLU A 19 -0.51 -12.84 2.20
C GLU A 19 -1.65 -12.77 3.22
N ILE A 20 -1.62 -11.75 4.08
CA ILE A 20 -2.64 -11.54 5.12
C ILE A 20 -3.96 -11.04 4.51
N VAL A 21 -3.90 -10.25 3.42
CA VAL A 21 -5.11 -9.72 2.76
C VAL A 21 -5.83 -10.84 1.98
N PRO A 22 -7.12 -11.12 2.27
CA PRO A 22 -7.89 -12.18 1.62
C PRO A 22 -7.85 -12.12 0.09
N LYS A 23 -7.88 -13.29 -0.57
CA LYS A 23 -7.82 -13.37 -2.04
C LYS A 23 -9.07 -12.79 -2.71
N ASP A 24 -10.23 -12.93 -2.08
CA ASP A 24 -11.52 -12.41 -2.58
C ASP A 24 -11.79 -10.95 -2.18
N HIS A 25 -10.80 -10.26 -1.59
CA HIS A 25 -10.96 -8.89 -1.12
C HIS A 25 -11.35 -7.94 -2.26
N PHE A 26 -12.33 -7.07 -2.00
CA PHE A 26 -12.88 -6.13 -2.98
C PHE A 26 -11.80 -5.31 -3.70
N LEU A 27 -10.85 -4.73 -2.96
CA LEU A 27 -9.77 -3.92 -3.56
C LEU A 27 -8.88 -4.72 -4.52
N ARG A 28 -8.74 -6.04 -4.37
CA ARG A 28 -8.04 -6.88 -5.36
C ARG A 28 -8.84 -7.06 -6.64
N LYS A 29 -10.17 -7.03 -6.55
CA LYS A 29 -11.06 -7.05 -7.73
C LYS A 29 -10.99 -5.72 -8.46
N VAL A 30 -11.01 -4.60 -7.72
CA VAL A 30 -10.85 -3.24 -8.27
C VAL A 30 -9.49 -3.10 -8.96
N ASP A 31 -8.40 -3.51 -8.31
CA ASP A 31 -7.04 -3.43 -8.86
C ASP A 31 -6.87 -4.23 -10.16
N LYS A 32 -7.66 -5.30 -10.34
CA LYS A 32 -7.69 -6.08 -11.59
C LYS A 32 -8.61 -5.49 -12.66
N ALA A 33 -9.61 -4.72 -12.27
CA ALA A 33 -10.64 -4.20 -13.16
C ALA A 33 -10.27 -2.82 -13.75
N ILE A 34 -9.41 -2.07 -13.07
CA ILE A 34 -9.05 -0.70 -13.43
C ILE A 34 -7.55 -0.62 -13.73
N ASP A 35 -7.20 -0.19 -14.95
CA ASP A 35 -5.83 0.22 -15.26
C ASP A 35 -5.62 1.64 -14.74
N PHE A 36 -4.82 1.81 -13.68
CA PHE A 36 -4.56 3.10 -13.05
C PHE A 36 -3.54 3.97 -13.80
N LYS A 37 -3.06 3.55 -14.97
CA LYS A 37 -2.09 4.35 -15.74
C LYS A 37 -2.59 5.74 -16.11
N PHE A 38 -3.90 5.95 -16.26
CA PHE A 38 -4.47 7.27 -16.53
C PHE A 38 -4.09 8.33 -15.48
N ILE A 39 -3.75 7.91 -14.25
CA ILE A 39 -3.32 8.83 -13.20
C ILE A 39 -2.01 9.51 -13.58
N TYR A 40 -1.10 8.82 -14.29
CA TYR A 40 0.13 9.44 -14.78
C TYR A 40 -0.18 10.58 -15.74
N ASP A 41 -1.05 10.34 -16.72
CA ASP A 41 -1.45 11.37 -17.70
C ASP A 41 -2.10 12.57 -17.01
N LEU A 42 -2.92 12.35 -15.98
CA LEU A 42 -3.55 13.43 -15.22
C LEU A 42 -2.60 14.21 -14.32
N THR A 43 -1.52 13.57 -13.87
CA THR A 43 -0.61 14.16 -12.88
C THR A 43 0.69 14.67 -13.49
N GLU A 44 1.00 14.31 -14.73
CA GLU A 44 2.28 14.59 -15.40
C GLU A 44 2.73 16.05 -15.25
N GLU A 45 1.83 17.01 -15.49
CA GLU A 45 2.14 18.44 -15.42
C GLU A 45 2.56 18.94 -14.02
N TYR A 46 2.18 18.22 -12.95
CA TYR A 46 2.49 18.58 -11.57
C TYR A 46 3.80 17.96 -11.08
N TYR A 47 4.39 17.03 -11.84
CA TYR A 47 5.62 16.35 -11.48
C TYR A 47 6.78 16.82 -12.34
N SER A 48 7.92 17.06 -11.70
CA SER A 48 9.13 17.46 -12.42
C SER A 48 9.84 16.27 -13.04
N HIS A 49 10.12 16.34 -14.35
CA HIS A 49 10.85 15.30 -15.09
C HIS A 49 12.37 15.38 -14.95
N THR A 50 12.91 16.54 -14.54
CA THR A 50 14.35 16.84 -14.62
C THR A 50 14.95 17.35 -13.31
N SER A 51 14.13 17.90 -12.42
CA SER A 51 14.61 18.57 -11.21
C SER A 51 13.57 18.42 -10.10
N GLY A 52 13.71 17.39 -9.27
CA GLY A 52 12.77 17.11 -8.19
C GLY A 52 13.34 16.10 -7.20
N ARG A 53 12.76 16.05 -6.00
CA ARG A 53 12.95 14.88 -5.13
C ARG A 53 12.09 13.74 -5.67
N ASN A 54 12.61 12.53 -5.60
CA ASN A 54 11.81 11.33 -5.87
C ASN A 54 10.62 11.32 -4.91
N CYS A 55 9.44 11.62 -5.44
CA CYS A 55 8.18 11.55 -4.70
C CYS A 55 7.68 10.10 -4.69
N LEU A 56 6.73 9.81 -3.80
CA LEU A 56 6.01 8.55 -3.87
C LEU A 56 5.21 8.50 -5.19
N ASP A 57 5.14 7.32 -5.79
CA ASP A 57 4.43 7.06 -7.03
C ASP A 57 2.97 7.58 -6.95
N PRO A 58 2.49 8.34 -7.95
CA PRO A 58 1.17 8.97 -7.91
C PRO A 58 0.03 7.94 -7.86
N VAL A 59 0.21 6.76 -8.45
CA VAL A 59 -0.76 5.65 -8.34
C VAL A 59 -0.77 5.11 -6.91
N VAL A 60 0.38 5.00 -6.27
CA VAL A 60 0.46 4.58 -4.86
C VAL A 60 -0.19 5.61 -3.95
N LEU A 61 0.08 6.90 -4.14
CA LEU A 61 -0.57 7.99 -3.39
C LEU A 61 -2.09 7.93 -3.52
N PHE A 62 -2.60 7.76 -4.74
CA PHE A 62 -4.04 7.63 -4.98
C PHE A 62 -4.63 6.40 -4.27
N LYS A 63 -3.94 5.26 -4.28
CA LYS A 63 -4.39 4.02 -3.63
C LYS A 63 -4.34 4.06 -2.09
N LEU A 64 -3.63 5.04 -1.50
CA LEU A 64 -3.55 5.21 -0.05
C LEU A 64 -4.73 5.99 0.54
N VAL A 65 -5.45 6.77 -0.26
CA VAL A 65 -6.63 7.56 0.15
C VAL A 65 -7.90 6.72 0.02
#